data_AF-A0AA97BVA3-F1
#
_entry.id   AF-A0AA97BVA3-F1
#
_cell.length_a   1.000
_cell.length_b   1.000
_cell.length_c   1.000
_cell.angle_alpha   90.00
_cell.angle_beta   90.00
_cell.angle_gamma   90.00
#
_symmetry.space_group_name_H-M   'P 1'
#
loop_
_entity.id
_entity.type
_entity.pdbx_description
1 polymer ?
#
loop_
_entity_poly.entity_id
_entity_poly.type
_entity_poly.pdbx_seq_one_letter_code
_entity_poly.pdbx_strand_id
1 'polypeptide(L)' 'MSDCNGNSIIQPIVQDLNALGERIGKAIDSATADRDVQLLEGALLALAEARARLQGKTPVTQVSATIIPLQP' A
#
# COMPACT_ATOMS: atom_id res chain seq x y z
N MET A 1 17.80 -16.77 -27.68
CA MET A 1 17.22 -15.41 -27.64
C MET A 1 16.58 -15.27 -26.29
N SER A 2 17.12 -14.40 -25.44
CA SER A 2 16.65 -14.24 -24.06
C SER A 2 15.40 -13.37 -24.08
N ASP A 3 14.25 -13.95 -23.73
CA ASP A 3 13.03 -13.21 -23.51
C ASP A 3 13.22 -12.30 -22.30
N CYS A 4 13.52 -11.02 -22.56
CA CYS A 4 13.34 -9.96 -21.58
C CYS A 4 11.84 -9.74 -21.37
N ASN A 5 11.19 -10.71 -20.73
CA ASN A 5 9.80 -10.61 -20.34
C ASN A 5 9.76 -9.72 -19.09
N GLY A 6 9.33 -8.46 -19.22
CA GLY A 6 9.22 -7.53 -18.09
C GLY A 6 8.44 -8.09 -16.89
N ASN A 7 7.59 -9.08 -17.13
CA ASN A 7 6.89 -9.84 -16.10
C ASN A 7 7.86 -10.61 -15.16
N SER A 8 8.98 -11.14 -15.66
CA SER A 8 9.95 -11.90 -14.85
C SER A 8 10.72 -11.03 -13.85
N ILE A 9 10.79 -9.71 -14.07
CA ILE A 9 11.47 -8.75 -13.18
C ILE A 9 10.49 -8.15 -12.16
N ILE A 10 9.22 -7.95 -12.56
CA ILE A 10 8.21 -7.29 -11.72
C ILE A 10 7.65 -8.24 -10.65
N GLN A 11 7.51 -9.54 -10.94
CA GLN A 11 6.91 -10.49 -9.99
C GLN A 11 7.68 -10.63 -8.65
N PRO A 12 9.02 -10.76 -8.64
CA PRO A 12 9.78 -10.77 -7.38
C PRO A 12 9.59 -9.48 -6.57
N ILE A 13 9.58 -8.33 -7.24
CA ILE A 13 9.37 -7.03 -6.59
C ILE A 13 7.99 -6.98 -5.94
N VAL A 14 6.93 -7.44 -6.63
CA VAL A 14 5.58 -7.51 -6.06
C VAL A 14 5.51 -8.42 -4.83
N GLN A 15 6.23 -9.54 -4.84
CA GLN A 15 6.30 -10.45 -3.69
C GLN A 15 6.98 -9.79 -2.49
N ASP A 16 8.09 -9.09 -2.71
CA ASP A 16 8.79 -8.33 -1.67
C ASP A 16 7.89 -7.23 -1.07
N LEU A 17 7.14 -6.52 -1.93
CA LEU A 17 6.18 -5.51 -1.47
C LEU A 17 5.03 -6.13 -0.65
N ASN A 18 4.58 -7.34 -0.99
CA ASN A 18 3.58 -8.04 -0.17
C ASN A 18 4.13 -8.41 1.20
N ALA A 19 5.34 -8.98 1.25
CA ALA A 19 6.00 -9.33 2.50
C ALA A 19 6.25 -8.10 3.39
N LEU A 20 6.62 -6.96 2.78
CA LEU A 20 6.74 -5.70 3.50
C LEU A 20 5.39 -5.21 4.03
N GLY A 21 4.31 -5.32 3.24
CA GLY A 21 2.95 -4.98 3.67
C GLY A 21 2.49 -5.78 4.88
N GLU A 22 2.76 -7.09 4.91
CA GLU A 22 2.47 -7.95 6.06
C GLU A 22 3.25 -7.53 7.31
N ARG A 23 4.52 -7.14 7.16
CA ARG A 23 5.35 -6.66 8.28
C ARG A 23 4.83 -5.34 8.84
N ILE A 24 4.39 -4.42 7.99
CA ILE A 24 3.77 -3.17 8.41
C ILE A 24 2.44 -3.45 9.12
N GLY A 25 1.61 -4.37 8.59
CA GLY A 25 0.37 -4.80 9.25
C GLY A 25 0.60 -5.32 10.66
N LYS A 26 1.59 -6.21 10.86
CA LYS A 26 1.97 -6.69 12.19
C LYS A 26 2.47 -5.58 13.12
N ALA A 27 3.16 -4.58 12.57
CA ALA A 27 3.62 -3.43 13.33
C ALA A 27 2.44 -2.54 13.78
N ILE A 28 1.42 -2.37 12.94
CA ILE A 28 0.16 -1.69 13.29
C ILE A 28 -0.52 -2.43 14.44
N ASP A 29 -0.68 -3.74 14.32
CA ASP A 29 -1.32 -4.58 15.36
C ASP A 29 -0.58 -4.54 16.71
N SER A 30 0.73 -4.23 16.69
CA SER A 30 1.58 -4.16 17.88
C SER A 30 1.79 -2.72 18.39
N ALA A 31 1.35 -1.70 17.65
CA ALA A 31 1.56 -0.31 18.00
C ALA A 31 0.57 0.12 19.09
N THR A 32 1.09 0.74 20.15
CA THR A 32 0.27 1.20 21.29
C THR A 32 -0.02 2.70 21.24
N ALA A 33 0.68 3.45 20.39
CA ALA A 33 0.51 4.88 20.22
C ALA A 33 -0.22 5.17 18.91
N ASP A 34 -1.31 5.93 18.98
CA ASP A 34 -2.12 6.32 17.82
C ASP A 34 -1.30 7.01 16.73
N ARG A 35 -0.26 7.75 17.13
CA ARG A 35 0.66 8.41 16.18
C ARG A 35 1.46 7.40 15.36
N ASP A 36 1.91 6.31 15.98
CA ASP A 36 2.69 5.27 15.31
C ASP A 36 1.79 4.45 14.38
N VAL A 37 0.55 4.17 14.82
CA VAL A 37 -0.49 3.56 13.99
C VAL A 37 -0.73 4.38 12.72
N GLN A 38 -0.98 5.69 12.85
CA GLN A 38 -1.22 6.58 11.69
C GLN A 38 -0.03 6.64 10.72
N LEU A 39 1.20 6.65 11.24
CA LEU A 39 2.41 6.63 10.41
C LEU A 39 2.53 5.31 9.63
N LEU A 40 2.26 4.18 10.29
CA LEU A 40 2.32 2.86 9.69
C LEU A 40 1.20 2.63 8.67
N GLU A 41 -0.02 3.11 8.95
CA GLU A 41 -1.13 3.10 7.99
C GLU A 41 -0.81 3.93 6.73
N GLY A 42 -0.21 5.10 6.91
CA GLY A 42 0.28 5.92 5.80
C GLY A 42 1.35 5.21 4.96
N ALA A 43 2.29 4.52 5.61
CA ALA A 43 3.29 3.71 4.93
C ALA A 43 2.67 2.52 4.17
N LEU A 44 1.67 1.86 4.76
CA LEU A 44 0.95 0.75 4.13
C LEU A 44 0.19 1.23 2.88
N LEU A 45 -0.43 2.41 2.94
CA LEU A 45 -1.11 3.02 1.79
C LEU A 45 -0.13 3.33 0.66
N ALA A 46 0.99 4.01 0.95
CA ALA A 46 2.01 4.33 -0.04
C ALA A 46 2.58 3.07 -0.71
N LEU A 47 2.75 2.00 0.06
CA LEU A 47 3.19 0.69 -0.44
C LEU A 47 2.15 0.05 -1.37
N ALA A 48 0.88 0.09 -1.00
CA ALA A 48 -0.22 -0.41 -1.82
C ALA A 48 -0.32 0.35 -3.15
N GLU A 49 -0.13 1.68 -3.14
CA GLU A 49 -0.06 2.49 -4.36
C GLU A 49 1.12 2.10 -5.25
N ALA A 50 2.32 1.97 -4.67
CA ALA A 50 3.52 1.58 -5.42
C ALA A 50 3.34 0.20 -6.08
N ARG A 51 2.75 -0.77 -5.36
CA ARG A 51 2.41 -2.09 -5.89
C ARG A 51 1.39 -1.99 -7.02
N ALA A 52 0.33 -1.19 -6.86
CA ALA A 52 -0.68 -1.00 -7.90
C ALA A 52 -0.04 -0.44 -9.19
N ARG A 53 0.79 0.60 -9.07
CA ARG A 53 1.52 1.20 -10.20
C ARG A 53 2.43 0.19 -10.90
N LEU A 54 3.19 -0.61 -10.15
CA LEU A 54 4.05 -1.67 -10.70
C LEU A 54 3.28 -2.76 -11.43
N GLN A 55 2.05 -3.05 -11.00
CA GLN A 55 1.17 -4.01 -11.64
C GLN A 55 0.36 -3.40 -12.81
N GLY A 56 0.56 -2.11 -13.13
CA GLY A 56 -0.24 -1.41 -14.14
C GLY A 56 -1.71 -1.20 -13.73
N LYS A 57 -2.01 -1.28 -12.43
CA LYS A 57 -3.35 -1.07 -11.85
C LYS A 57 -3.49 0.38 -11.35
N THR A 58 -4.71 0.91 -11.42
CA THR A 58 -5.02 2.22 -10.82
C THR A 58 -4.76 2.15 -9.31
N PRO A 59 -4.00 3.10 -8.72
CA PRO A 59 -3.77 3.14 -7.28
C PRO A 59 -5.09 3.24 -6.52
N VAL A 60 -5.15 2.66 -5.32
CA VAL A 60 -6.26 2.88 -4.40
C VAL A 60 -6.11 4.29 -3.85
N THR A 61 -6.66 5.28 -4.54
CA THR A 61 -6.86 6.61 -3.98
C THR A 61 -7.83 6.43 -2.81
N GLN A 62 -7.43 6.83 -1.60
CA GLN A 62 -8.37 6.97 -0.49
C GLN A 62 -9.56 7.77 -1.03
N VAL A 63 -10.74 7.13 -1.06
CA VAL A 63 -11.99 7.83 -1.32
C VAL A 63 -12.04 8.94 -0.28
N SER A 64 -11.89 10.19 -0.71
CA SER A 64 -12.23 11.34 0.10
C SER A 64 -13.63 11.09 0.64
N ALA A 65 -13.73 10.76 1.92
CA ALA A 65 -14.97 10.88 2.64
C ALA A 65 -15.32 12.37 2.59
N THR A 66 -16.09 12.77 1.59
CA THR A 66 -16.77 14.06 1.59
C THR A 66 -17.66 14.03 2.81
N ILE A 67 -17.17 14.59 3.92
CA ILE A 67 -18.01 14.95 5.05
C ILE A 67 -18.94 16.03 4.52
N ILE A 68 -20.15 15.64 4.15
CA ILE A 68 -21.24 16.60 3.93
C ILE A 68 -21.60 17.09 5.34
N PRO A 69 -21.37 18.37 5.68
CA PRO A 69 -21.90 18.91 6.92
C PRO A 69 -23.43 18.92 6.77
N LEU A 70 -24.14 18.16 7.61
CA LEU A 70 -25.55 18.42 7.84
C LEU A 70 -25.64 19.78 8.53
N GLN A 71 -26.05 20.80 7.80
CA GLN A 71 -26.37 22.11 8.37
C GLN A 71 -27.65 21.97 9.23
N PRO A 72 -27.76 22.74 10.34
CA PRO A 72 -28.77 22.55 11.39
C PRO A 72 -30.21 22.73 10.94
#